data_AF-A0A382TF20-F1
#
_entry.id   AF-A0A382TF20-F1
#
_cell.length_a   1.000
_cell.length_b   1.000
_cell.length_c   1.000
_cell.angle_alpha   90.00
_cell.angle_beta   90.00
_cell.angle_gamma   90.00
#
_symmetry.space_group_name_H-M   'P 1'
#
loop_
_entity.id
_entity.type
_entity.pdbx_description
1 polymer ?
#
loop_
_entity_poly.entity_id
_entity_poly.type
_entity_poly.pdbx_seq_one_letter_code
_entity_poly.pdbx_strand_id
1 'polypeptide(L)'
;MKKRMFLYFILLSVIYSGEFEEVNIDDISSTRILSMAQDSTGFIWIGTDDGLNRYDGFQNKVYRSDIFDETTVSGNRIWKIHVDKSNTTWVLTDRGACYYDATRDKFERIDTGSRPQHIQDKNNTLYVSTLNSGIYAINKETKSFKNYLFDPLDPFSVSSSKFSRQQTKPTAVDGDNIWIGTMNGLNRINQNTGQAKRLYSNKTSFVKSDTITAILFV
;
A
#
# COMPACT_ATOMS: atom_id res chain seq x y z
N MET A 1 51.37 0.20 48.66
CA MET A 1 51.01 -0.39 47.35
C MET A 1 49.52 -0.69 47.33
N LYS A 2 48.70 0.16 46.68
CA LYS A 2 47.24 -0.01 46.60
C LYS A 2 46.91 -0.91 45.40
N LYS A 3 46.39 -2.12 45.64
CA LYS A 3 45.83 -3.00 44.59
C LYS A 3 44.52 -2.40 44.10
N ARG A 4 44.47 -1.94 42.86
CA ARG A 4 43.22 -1.58 42.17
C ARG A 4 42.51 -2.87 41.77
N MET A 5 41.38 -3.15 42.40
CA MET A 5 40.47 -4.23 42.05
C MET A 5 39.67 -3.79 40.84
N PHE A 6 39.93 -4.40 39.67
CA PHE A 6 39.18 -4.17 38.45
C PHE A 6 37.85 -4.92 38.58
N LEU A 7 36.75 -4.19 38.76
CA LEU A 7 35.40 -4.74 38.78
C LEU A 7 35.01 -5.04 37.32
N TYR A 8 34.98 -6.33 36.95
CA TYR A 8 34.43 -6.76 35.66
C TYR A 8 32.91 -6.64 35.71
N PHE A 9 32.36 -5.67 34.97
CA PHE A 9 30.94 -5.62 34.65
C PHE A 9 30.63 -6.76 33.66
N ILE A 10 30.03 -7.84 34.18
CA ILE A 10 29.42 -8.87 33.34
C ILE A 10 28.09 -8.29 32.84
N LEU A 11 28.05 -7.87 31.58
CA LEU A 11 26.80 -7.63 30.87
C LEU A 11 26.09 -8.98 30.69
N LEU A 12 25.10 -9.28 31.54
CA LEU A 12 24.07 -10.24 31.19
C LEU A 12 23.28 -9.66 30.02
N SER A 13 23.61 -10.09 28.81
CA SER A 13 22.65 -10.03 27.72
C SER A 13 21.58 -11.05 28.05
N VAL A 14 20.42 -10.58 28.52
CA VAL A 14 19.22 -11.41 28.56
C VAL A 14 18.88 -11.68 27.09
N ILE A 15 19.13 -12.91 26.65
CA ILE A 15 18.58 -13.42 25.41
C ILE A 15 17.07 -13.50 25.67
N TYR A 16 16.31 -12.48 25.23
CA TYR A 16 14.87 -12.62 25.12
C TYR A 16 14.62 -13.76 24.14
N SER A 17 14.31 -14.95 24.65
CA SER A 17 13.50 -15.88 23.87
C SER A 17 12.19 -15.15 23.63
N GLY A 18 11.95 -14.73 22.38
CA GLY A 18 10.70 -14.08 22.02
C GLY A 18 9.55 -15.06 22.17
N GLU A 19 9.00 -15.17 23.39
CA GLU A 19 7.69 -15.74 23.59
C GLU A 19 6.70 -14.80 22.91
N PHE A 20 5.88 -15.36 22.03
CA PHE A 20 4.79 -14.60 21.45
C PHE A 20 3.74 -14.39 22.53
N GLU A 21 3.47 -13.13 22.88
CA GLU A 21 2.32 -12.78 23.70
C GLU A 21 1.08 -12.73 22.80
N GLU A 22 0.08 -13.53 23.16
CA GLU A 22 -1.24 -13.43 22.54
C GLU A 22 -1.96 -12.21 23.11
N VAL A 23 -2.20 -11.21 22.26
CA VAL A 23 -3.02 -10.05 22.62
C VAL A 23 -4.44 -10.29 22.10
N ASN A 24 -5.38 -10.46 23.03
CA ASN A 24 -6.79 -10.51 22.72
C ASN A 24 -7.35 -9.09 22.66
N ILE A 25 -7.81 -8.69 21.48
CA ILE A 25 -8.49 -7.42 21.25
C ILE A 25 -9.98 -7.71 21.21
N ASP A 26 -10.70 -7.21 22.21
CA ASP A 26 -12.16 -7.31 22.26
C ASP A 26 -12.80 -6.61 21.04
N ASP A 27 -13.93 -7.15 20.59
CA ASP A 27 -14.72 -6.60 19.48
C ASP A 27 -13.98 -6.47 18.13
N ILE A 28 -12.92 -7.25 17.88
CA ILE A 28 -12.32 -7.33 16.56
C ILE A 28 -13.34 -7.82 15.54
N SER A 29 -13.47 -7.13 14.40
CA SER A 29 -14.52 -7.44 13.42
C SER A 29 -14.42 -8.82 12.79
N SER A 30 -13.21 -9.40 12.75
CA SER A 30 -12.95 -10.77 12.32
C SER A 30 -11.58 -11.23 12.76
N THR A 31 -11.42 -12.54 12.97
CA THR A 31 -10.15 -13.20 13.30
C THR A 31 -9.19 -13.29 12.12
N ARG A 32 -9.67 -13.08 10.89
CA ARG A 32 -8.83 -13.12 9.68
C ARG A 32 -8.23 -11.73 9.40
N ILE A 33 -7.07 -11.46 9.99
CA ILE A 33 -6.29 -10.23 9.78
C ILE A 33 -5.55 -10.31 8.43
N LEU A 34 -5.70 -9.26 7.61
CA LEU A 34 -5.13 -9.16 6.26
C LEU A 34 -4.06 -8.07 6.14
N SER A 35 -4.16 -7.02 6.95
CA SER A 35 -3.21 -5.91 6.94
C SER A 35 -3.21 -5.22 8.30
N MET A 36 -2.06 -4.67 8.68
CA MET A 36 -1.93 -3.82 9.86
C MET A 36 -1.04 -2.62 9.55
N ALA A 37 -1.32 -1.48 10.17
CA ALA A 37 -0.46 -0.31 10.17
C ALA A 37 -0.64 0.46 11.49
N GLN A 38 0.40 1.16 11.93
CA GLN A 38 0.28 2.08 13.06
C GLN A 38 0.43 3.51 12.54
N ASP A 39 -0.44 4.39 13.01
CA ASP A 39 -0.32 5.81 12.71
C ASP A 39 0.60 6.54 13.70
N SER A 40 1.02 7.75 13.38
CA SER A 40 1.93 8.53 14.23
C SER A 40 1.30 9.03 15.54
N THR A 41 -0.01 8.84 15.71
CA THR A 41 -0.71 9.14 16.98
C THR A 41 -0.79 7.93 17.91
N GLY A 42 -0.38 6.76 17.43
CA GLY A 42 -0.29 5.53 18.20
C GLY A 42 -1.42 4.53 17.95
N PHE A 43 -2.48 4.91 17.22
CA PHE A 43 -3.55 3.96 16.89
C PHE A 43 -3.04 2.87 15.97
N ILE A 44 -3.47 1.65 16.24
CA ILE A 44 -3.22 0.47 15.42
C ILE A 44 -4.44 0.26 14.53
N TRP A 45 -4.23 0.38 13.22
CA TRP A 45 -5.21 0.10 12.19
C TRP A 45 -5.10 -1.36 11.77
N ILE A 46 -6.17 -2.12 11.92
CA ILE A 46 -6.21 -3.56 11.65
C ILE A 46 -7.30 -3.83 10.60
N GLY A 47 -6.86 -4.28 9.43
CA GLY A 47 -7.71 -4.63 8.32
C GLY A 47 -8.05 -6.11 8.35
N THR A 48 -9.34 -6.42 8.34
CA THR A 48 -9.84 -7.80 8.35
C THR A 48 -10.66 -8.10 7.11
N ASP A 49 -11.25 -9.29 7.02
CA ASP A 49 -12.17 -9.63 5.94
C ASP A 49 -13.60 -9.08 6.12
N ASP A 50 -13.96 -8.56 7.30
CA ASP A 50 -15.27 -7.96 7.61
C ASP A 50 -15.17 -6.61 8.35
N GLY A 51 -14.17 -5.80 8.03
CA GLY A 51 -14.10 -4.43 8.51
C GLY A 51 -12.70 -3.93 8.79
N LEU A 52 -12.61 -2.62 8.93
CA LEU A 52 -11.43 -1.91 9.40
C LEU A 52 -11.60 -1.64 10.89
N ASN A 53 -10.56 -1.94 11.67
CA ASN A 53 -10.52 -1.77 13.11
C ASN A 53 -9.51 -0.68 13.42
N ARG A 54 -9.83 0.22 14.36
CA ARG A 54 -8.89 1.15 14.95
C ARG A 54 -8.80 0.88 16.44
N TYR A 55 -7.67 0.37 16.86
CA TYR A 55 -7.38 0.00 18.23
C TYR A 55 -6.47 1.04 18.87
N ASP A 56 -6.81 1.49 20.07
CA ASP A 56 -6.08 2.53 20.81
C ASP A 56 -5.18 2.00 21.94
N GLY A 57 -5.11 0.67 22.10
CA GLY A 57 -4.45 0.00 23.22
C GLY A 57 -5.41 -0.45 24.32
N PHE A 58 -6.67 -0.02 24.29
CA PHE A 58 -7.71 -0.37 25.25
C PHE A 58 -9.03 -0.78 24.56
N GLN A 59 -9.51 0.04 23.64
CA GLN A 59 -10.78 -0.14 22.93
C GLN A 59 -10.56 -0.32 21.44
N ASN A 60 -11.39 -1.18 20.86
CA ASN A 60 -11.47 -1.34 19.41
C ASN A 60 -12.68 -0.61 18.84
N LYS A 61 -12.48 0.12 17.75
CA LYS A 61 -13.56 0.70 16.95
C LYS A 61 -13.61 0.07 15.57
N VAL A 62 -14.78 -0.46 15.21
CA VAL A 62 -15.02 -1.09 13.91
C VAL A 62 -15.67 -0.10 12.93
N TYR A 63 -15.10 -0.02 11.73
CA TYR A 63 -15.66 0.67 10.58
C TYR A 63 -16.06 -0.36 9.51
N ARG A 64 -17.33 -0.32 9.11
CA ARG A 64 -17.90 -1.13 8.02
C ARG A 64 -18.45 -0.23 6.92
N SER A 65 -18.53 -0.80 5.72
CA SER A 65 -19.09 -0.13 4.56
C SER A 65 -20.62 -0.12 4.67
N ASP A 66 -21.19 1.04 4.41
CA ASP A 66 -22.61 1.23 4.13
C ASP A 66 -22.75 1.65 2.66
N ILE A 67 -23.68 1.01 1.96
CA ILE A 67 -23.97 1.32 0.55
C ILE A 67 -24.77 2.61 0.39
N PHE A 68 -25.40 3.10 1.46
CA PHE A 68 -26.18 4.33 1.49
C PHE A 68 -25.45 5.51 2.16
N ASP A 69 -24.29 5.25 2.78
CA ASP A 69 -23.41 6.29 3.36
C ASP A 69 -22.01 6.22 2.74
N GLU A 70 -21.75 7.12 1.79
CA GLU A 70 -20.45 7.27 1.12
C GLU A 70 -19.32 7.74 2.05
N THR A 71 -19.65 8.20 3.27
CA THR A 71 -18.67 8.62 4.28
C THR A 71 -18.11 7.45 5.11
N THR A 72 -18.52 6.22 4.81
CA THR A 72 -17.98 4.99 5.41
C THR A 72 -16.89 4.37 4.53
N VAL A 73 -16.13 3.39 5.05
CA VAL A 73 -15.13 2.65 4.25
C VAL A 73 -15.74 2.09 2.97
N SER A 74 -14.98 2.07 1.87
CA SER A 74 -15.51 1.71 0.55
C SER A 74 -15.95 0.25 0.41
N GLY A 75 -15.43 -0.65 1.25
CA GLY A 75 -15.76 -2.07 1.30
C GLY A 75 -15.31 -2.70 2.61
N ASN A 76 -15.88 -3.86 2.98
CA ASN A 76 -15.62 -4.50 4.27
C ASN A 76 -14.31 -5.29 4.28
N ARG A 77 -13.90 -5.86 3.15
CA ARG A 77 -12.67 -6.65 3.10
C ARG A 77 -11.48 -5.72 2.87
N ILE A 78 -10.67 -5.55 3.90
CA ILE A 78 -9.53 -4.62 3.90
C ILE A 78 -8.27 -5.36 3.46
N TRP A 79 -7.75 -5.05 2.27
CA TRP A 79 -6.58 -5.75 1.71
C TRP A 79 -5.25 -5.12 2.11
N LYS A 80 -5.20 -3.78 2.18
CA LYS A 80 -3.99 -3.06 2.58
C LYS A 80 -4.37 -1.79 3.32
N ILE A 81 -3.56 -1.46 4.32
CA ILE A 81 -3.58 -0.19 5.03
C ILE A 81 -2.21 0.44 4.86
N HIS A 82 -2.17 1.72 4.53
CA HIS A 82 -0.94 2.49 4.38
C HIS A 82 -1.10 3.82 5.09
N VAL A 83 -0.22 4.11 6.04
CA VAL A 83 -0.14 5.43 6.66
C VAL A 83 0.97 6.20 5.97
N ASP A 84 0.65 7.36 5.38
CA ASP A 84 1.65 8.20 4.73
C ASP A 84 2.41 9.08 5.74
N LYS A 85 3.43 9.80 5.24
CA LYS A 85 4.26 10.70 6.06
C LYS A 85 3.49 11.88 6.68
N SER A 86 2.34 12.23 6.14
CA SER A 86 1.45 13.26 6.67
C SER A 86 0.43 12.68 7.65
N ASN A 87 0.63 11.44 8.06
CA ASN A 87 -0.26 10.68 8.94
C ASN A 87 -1.68 10.46 8.38
N THR A 88 -1.84 10.48 7.06
CA THR A 88 -3.11 10.08 6.45
C THR A 88 -3.17 8.56 6.35
N THR A 89 -4.24 7.97 6.88
CA THR A 89 -4.51 6.53 6.76
C THR A 89 -5.26 6.24 5.47
N TRP A 90 -4.59 5.56 4.54
CA TRP A 90 -5.13 5.09 3.27
C TRP A 90 -5.51 3.61 3.37
N VAL A 91 -6.65 3.25 2.80
CA VAL A 91 -7.24 1.92 2.95
C VAL A 91 -7.64 1.41 1.57
N LEU A 92 -7.11 0.25 1.19
CA LEU A 92 -7.45 -0.46 -0.02
C LEU A 92 -8.42 -1.60 0.32
N THR A 93 -9.65 -1.50 -0.17
CA THR A 93 -10.72 -2.46 0.09
C THR A 93 -10.97 -3.36 -1.11
N ASP A 94 -11.95 -4.26 -1.03
CA ASP A 94 -12.41 -5.05 -2.15
C ASP A 94 -13.19 -4.25 -3.20
N ARG A 95 -13.69 -3.06 -2.86
CA ARG A 95 -14.48 -2.19 -3.75
C ARG A 95 -13.75 -0.95 -4.25
N GLY A 96 -12.69 -0.50 -3.58
CA GLY A 96 -11.94 0.66 -4.03
C GLY A 96 -10.89 1.11 -3.02
N ALA A 97 -10.45 2.36 -3.13
CA ALA A 97 -9.60 3.00 -2.13
C ALA A 97 -10.43 3.98 -1.30
N CYS A 98 -10.00 4.28 -0.09
CA CYS A 98 -10.49 5.40 0.70
C CYS A 98 -9.40 5.90 1.64
N TYR A 99 -9.55 7.11 2.17
CA TYR A 99 -8.71 7.63 3.24
C TYR A 99 -9.56 8.11 4.41
N TYR A 100 -8.96 8.06 5.59
CA TYR A 100 -9.59 8.47 6.84
C TYR A 100 -9.44 9.99 7.05
N ASP A 101 -10.54 10.67 7.28
CA ASP A 101 -10.57 12.03 7.81
C ASP A 101 -10.72 11.97 9.33
N ALA A 102 -9.63 12.27 10.03
CA ALA A 102 -9.57 12.27 11.49
C ALA A 102 -10.43 13.36 12.15
N THR A 103 -10.72 14.46 11.45
CA THR A 103 -11.52 15.57 12.00
C THR A 103 -13.00 15.23 12.08
N ARG A 104 -13.49 14.46 11.10
CA ARG A 104 -14.89 14.02 11.01
C ARG A 104 -15.11 12.59 11.49
N ASP A 105 -14.03 11.84 11.71
CA ASP A 105 -14.07 10.40 11.99
C ASP A 105 -14.87 9.64 10.90
N LYS A 106 -14.57 9.99 9.65
CA LYS A 106 -15.23 9.48 8.44
C LYS A 106 -14.20 9.11 7.38
N PHE A 107 -14.67 8.52 6.29
CA PHE A 107 -13.85 8.14 5.14
C PHE A 107 -14.27 8.92 3.90
N GLU A 108 -13.31 9.21 3.06
CA GLU A 108 -13.53 9.69 1.71
C GLU A 108 -13.10 8.63 0.71
N ARG A 109 -14.01 8.27 -0.18
CA ARG A 109 -13.84 7.16 -1.13
C ARG A 109 -13.19 7.67 -2.42
N ILE A 110 -12.30 6.86 -2.98
CA ILE A 110 -11.70 7.05 -4.30
C ILE A 110 -12.09 5.85 -5.15
N ASP A 111 -12.88 6.11 -6.19
CA ASP A 111 -13.23 5.09 -7.17
C ASP A 111 -11.98 4.73 -7.99
N THR A 112 -11.63 3.44 -7.93
CA THR A 112 -10.48 2.88 -8.64
C THR A 112 -10.92 2.00 -9.82
N GLY A 113 -12.22 1.98 -10.16
CA GLY A 113 -12.83 1.22 -11.26
C GLY A 113 -12.72 -0.31 -11.15
N SER A 114 -11.84 -0.81 -10.28
CA SER A 114 -11.51 -2.21 -10.07
C SER A 114 -10.78 -2.34 -8.74
N ARG A 115 -10.84 -3.53 -8.13
CA ARG A 115 -10.20 -3.80 -6.84
C ARG A 115 -8.70 -3.42 -6.82
N PRO A 116 -8.25 -2.55 -5.91
CA PRO A 116 -6.84 -2.19 -5.76
C PRO A 116 -5.99 -3.35 -5.18
N GLN A 117 -4.73 -3.43 -5.61
CA GLN A 117 -3.80 -4.54 -5.29
C GLN A 117 -2.58 -4.07 -4.50
N HIS A 118 -1.85 -3.13 -5.09
CA HIS A 118 -0.55 -2.69 -4.59
C HIS A 118 -0.56 -1.18 -4.45
N ILE A 119 0.14 -0.70 -3.44
CA ILE A 119 0.35 0.71 -3.17
C ILE A 119 1.84 1.01 -3.16
N GLN A 120 2.25 2.04 -3.88
CA GLN A 120 3.59 2.59 -3.81
C GLN A 120 3.48 4.06 -3.45
N ASP A 121 3.98 4.43 -2.27
CA ASP A 121 4.07 5.82 -1.83
C ASP A 121 5.43 6.40 -2.25
N LYS A 122 5.40 7.49 -3.00
CA LYS A 122 6.60 8.25 -3.32
C LYS A 122 6.25 9.74 -3.48
N ASN A 123 7.07 10.59 -2.88
CA ASN A 123 6.92 12.05 -2.94
C ASN A 123 5.50 12.46 -2.48
N ASN A 124 4.75 13.18 -3.33
CA ASN A 124 3.37 13.59 -3.06
C ASN A 124 2.34 12.71 -3.80
N THR A 125 2.70 11.48 -4.18
CA THR A 125 1.86 10.61 -5.00
C THR A 125 1.78 9.19 -4.45
N LEU A 126 0.56 8.67 -4.36
CA LEU A 126 0.30 7.25 -4.18
C LEU A 126 -0.02 6.61 -5.52
N TYR A 127 0.74 5.59 -5.89
CA TYR A 127 0.45 4.78 -7.05
C TYR A 127 -0.29 3.53 -6.60
N VAL A 128 -1.57 3.44 -6.94
CA VAL A 128 -2.45 2.33 -6.62
C VAL A 128 -2.73 1.54 -7.88
N SER A 129 -2.17 0.34 -7.97
CA SER A 129 -2.49 -0.60 -9.06
C SER A 129 -3.76 -1.39 -8.76
N THR A 130 -4.46 -1.81 -9.80
CA THR A 130 -5.76 -2.49 -9.68
C THR A 130 -5.80 -3.80 -10.46
N LEU A 131 -6.77 -4.67 -10.18
CA LEU A 131 -6.91 -5.93 -10.93
C LEU A 131 -7.06 -5.70 -12.44
N ASN A 132 -7.86 -4.71 -12.86
CA ASN A 132 -8.27 -4.55 -14.26
C ASN A 132 -8.38 -3.10 -14.76
N SER A 133 -8.12 -2.09 -13.92
CA SER A 133 -8.31 -0.66 -14.24
C SER A 133 -6.99 0.12 -14.16
N GLY A 134 -5.86 -0.55 -14.44
CA GLY A 134 -4.56 0.11 -14.53
C GLY A 134 -4.04 0.63 -13.19
N ILE A 135 -3.39 1.78 -13.23
CA ILE A 135 -2.75 2.42 -12.07
C ILE A 135 -3.31 3.82 -11.88
N TYR A 136 -3.77 4.09 -10.66
CA TYR A 136 -4.18 5.40 -10.19
C TYR A 136 -2.99 6.08 -9.50
N ALA A 137 -2.52 7.18 -10.07
CA ALA A 137 -1.57 8.09 -9.42
C ALA A 137 -2.35 9.19 -8.71
N ILE A 138 -2.50 9.05 -7.39
CA ILE A 138 -3.30 9.90 -6.52
C ILE A 138 -2.38 10.92 -5.86
N ASN A 139 -2.65 12.21 -6.05
CA ASN A 139 -1.96 13.27 -5.32
C ASN A 139 -2.45 13.26 -3.86
N LYS A 140 -1.52 13.20 -2.90
CA LYS A 140 -1.87 13.04 -1.48
C LYS A 140 -2.45 14.30 -0.86
N GLU A 141 -2.13 15.48 -1.38
CA GLU A 141 -2.63 16.75 -0.88
C GLU A 141 -3.96 17.13 -1.54
N THR A 142 -4.00 17.17 -2.87
CA THR A 142 -5.18 17.61 -3.62
C THR A 142 -6.23 16.52 -3.79
N LYS A 143 -5.87 15.25 -3.51
CA LYS A 143 -6.71 14.05 -3.68
C LYS A 143 -7.17 13.78 -5.12
N SER A 144 -6.75 14.61 -6.07
CA SER A 144 -6.94 14.38 -7.49
C SER A 144 -6.08 13.21 -7.97
N PHE A 145 -6.50 12.54 -9.03
CA PHE A 145 -5.78 11.40 -9.56
C PHE A 145 -5.73 11.40 -11.09
N LYS A 146 -4.70 10.72 -11.61
CA LYS A 146 -4.56 10.34 -13.02
C LYS A 146 -4.52 8.82 -13.13
N ASN A 147 -5.18 8.26 -14.13
CA ASN A 147 -5.11 6.82 -14.41
C ASN A 147 -4.19 6.53 -15.60
N TYR A 148 -3.30 5.55 -15.45
CA TYR A 148 -2.52 4.93 -16.52
C TYR A 148 -3.18 3.62 -16.94
N LEU A 149 -3.91 3.68 -18.06
CA LEU A 149 -4.60 2.55 -18.66
C LEU A 149 -3.89 2.10 -19.93
N PHE A 150 -4.04 0.83 -20.27
CA PHE A 150 -3.72 0.33 -21.60
C PHE A 150 -4.80 0.80 -22.59
N ASP A 151 -4.33 1.39 -23.67
CA ASP A 151 -5.11 1.73 -24.85
C ASP A 151 -4.42 1.10 -26.07
N PRO A 152 -5.10 0.21 -26.82
CA PRO A 152 -4.53 -0.42 -28.01
C PRO A 152 -4.26 0.54 -29.17
N LEU A 153 -4.89 1.73 -29.19
CA LEU A 153 -4.72 2.76 -30.21
C LEU A 153 -3.64 3.77 -29.84
N ASP A 154 -3.30 3.89 -28.56
CA ASP A 154 -2.21 4.76 -28.09
C ASP A 154 -0.93 3.95 -27.83
N PRO A 155 0.12 4.10 -28.65
CA PRO A 155 1.41 3.43 -28.43
C PRO A 155 2.14 3.91 -27.17
N PHE A 156 1.75 5.06 -26.60
CA PHE A 156 2.33 5.65 -25.39
C PHE A 156 1.57 5.29 -24.11
N SER A 157 0.55 4.43 -24.18
CA SER A 157 -0.15 3.92 -23.01
C SER A 157 0.59 2.71 -22.39
N VAL A 158 0.25 2.29 -21.18
CA VAL A 158 0.92 1.13 -20.53
C VAL A 158 0.61 -0.17 -21.25
N SER A 159 1.49 -1.17 -21.16
CA SER A 159 1.34 -2.43 -21.89
C SER A 159 0.20 -3.36 -21.41
N SER A 160 -0.36 -3.10 -20.23
CA SER A 160 -1.55 -3.77 -19.70
C SER A 160 -2.15 -3.00 -18.52
N SER A 161 -3.48 -3.04 -18.38
CA SER A 161 -4.21 -2.52 -17.22
C SER A 161 -4.40 -3.54 -16.09
N LYS A 162 -3.84 -4.75 -16.23
CA LYS A 162 -4.07 -5.87 -15.31
C LYS A 162 -2.89 -6.11 -14.38
N PHE A 163 -3.17 -6.08 -13.08
CA PHE A 163 -2.19 -6.40 -12.04
C PHE A 163 -2.62 -7.60 -11.22
N SER A 164 -1.68 -8.50 -11.01
CA SER A 164 -1.88 -9.76 -10.33
C SER A 164 -1.57 -9.60 -8.83
N ARG A 165 -2.28 -10.36 -7.99
CA ARG A 165 -1.98 -10.47 -6.55
C ARG A 165 -0.61 -11.09 -6.26
N GLN A 166 -0.07 -11.85 -7.22
CA GLN A 166 1.22 -12.53 -7.11
C GLN A 166 2.41 -11.59 -7.39
N GLN A 167 2.17 -10.43 -8.01
CA GLN A 167 3.19 -9.38 -8.07
C GLN A 167 3.41 -8.83 -6.65
N THR A 168 4.65 -8.53 -6.28
CA THR A 168 4.99 -8.05 -4.93
C THR A 168 5.23 -6.54 -4.92
N LYS A 169 5.90 -6.02 -5.96
CA LYS A 169 6.21 -4.59 -6.09
C LYS A 169 6.25 -4.17 -7.56
N PRO A 170 5.10 -4.07 -8.23
CA PRO A 170 5.06 -3.80 -9.68
C PRO A 170 5.37 -2.35 -10.06
N THR A 171 5.42 -1.43 -9.09
CA THR A 171 5.64 -0.01 -9.36
C THR A 171 6.85 0.50 -8.60
N ALA A 172 7.71 1.25 -9.28
CA ALA A 172 8.81 1.98 -8.67
C ALA A 172 8.96 3.35 -9.33
N VAL A 173 9.54 4.32 -8.62
CA VAL A 173 9.73 5.68 -9.10
C VAL A 173 11.18 6.06 -8.93
N ASP A 174 11.77 6.56 -10.02
CA ASP A 174 13.17 6.97 -10.11
C ASP A 174 13.31 8.25 -10.94
N GLY A 175 13.69 9.35 -10.28
CA GLY A 175 13.71 10.70 -10.86
C GLY A 175 12.37 11.05 -11.49
N ASP A 176 12.40 11.42 -12.78
CA ASP A 176 11.23 11.74 -13.60
C ASP A 176 10.52 10.51 -14.18
N ASN A 177 10.98 9.29 -13.87
CA ASN A 177 10.43 8.06 -14.42
C ASN A 177 9.61 7.29 -13.39
N ILE A 178 8.45 6.79 -13.84
CA ILE A 178 7.71 5.74 -13.15
C ILE A 178 7.94 4.45 -13.93
N TRP A 179 8.36 3.42 -13.23
CA TRP A 179 8.53 2.08 -13.77
C TRP A 179 7.36 1.21 -13.34
N ILE A 180 6.67 0.64 -14.32
CA ILE A 180 5.45 -0.15 -14.14
C ILE A 180 5.63 -1.51 -14.80
N GLY A 181 5.76 -2.51 -13.95
CA GLY A 181 5.81 -3.91 -14.31
C GLY A 181 4.40 -4.46 -14.42
N THR A 182 4.01 -4.81 -15.63
CA THR A 182 2.72 -5.47 -15.86
C THR A 182 2.92 -6.97 -16.04
N MET A 183 1.82 -7.70 -16.24
CA MET A 183 1.88 -9.10 -16.68
C MET A 183 2.32 -9.27 -18.15
N ASN A 184 2.41 -8.17 -18.91
CA ASN A 184 2.73 -8.16 -20.33
C ASN A 184 3.68 -7.02 -20.71
N GLY A 185 4.84 -6.98 -20.06
CA GLY A 185 5.93 -6.06 -20.34
C GLY A 185 6.18 -5.07 -19.20
N LEU A 186 7.37 -4.47 -19.26
CA LEU A 186 7.78 -3.36 -18.41
C LEU A 186 7.49 -2.04 -19.11
N ASN A 187 7.07 -1.04 -18.36
CA ASN A 187 6.77 0.30 -18.86
C ASN A 187 7.64 1.31 -18.13
N ARG A 188 8.28 2.20 -18.89
CA ARG A 188 8.91 3.40 -18.35
C ARG A 188 8.07 4.61 -18.74
N ILE A 189 7.42 5.23 -17.77
CA ILE A 189 6.56 6.40 -17.96
C ILE A 189 7.33 7.64 -17.55
N ASN A 190 7.35 8.65 -18.41
CA ASN A 190 7.86 9.96 -18.04
C ASN A 190 6.76 10.75 -17.30
N GLN A 191 7.04 11.23 -16.09
CA GLN A 191 6.06 11.88 -15.22
C GLN A 191 5.51 13.20 -15.79
N ASN A 192 6.35 13.94 -16.51
CA ASN A 192 5.99 15.26 -17.04
C ASN A 192 5.05 15.15 -18.24
N THR A 193 5.29 14.18 -19.11
CA THR A 193 4.47 13.96 -20.33
C THR A 193 3.35 12.94 -20.12
N GLY A 194 3.51 12.03 -19.16
CA GLY A 194 2.63 10.88 -18.96
C GLY A 194 2.77 9.77 -20.00
N GLN A 195 3.72 9.88 -20.93
CA GLN A 195 3.92 8.90 -22.00
C GLN A 195 4.74 7.71 -21.51
N ALA A 196 4.30 6.49 -21.86
CA ALA A 196 4.97 5.25 -21.58
C ALA A 196 5.82 4.78 -22.77
N LYS A 197 7.02 4.30 -22.46
CA LYS A 197 7.80 3.44 -23.34
C LYS A 197 7.67 1.99 -22.86
N ARG A 198 7.09 1.13 -23.70
CA ARG A 198 6.93 -0.30 -23.44
C ARG A 198 8.22 -1.04 -23.76
N LEU A 199 8.63 -1.95 -22.88
CA LEU A 199 9.86 -2.73 -22.94
C LEU A 199 9.51 -4.21 -22.82
N TYR A 200 9.83 -4.97 -23.86
CA TYR A 200 9.52 -6.40 -23.98
C TYR A 200 10.78 -7.24 -24.04
N SER A 201 10.73 -8.43 -23.48
CA SER A 201 11.85 -9.37 -23.38
C SER A 201 12.48 -9.73 -24.73
N ASN A 202 11.67 -9.79 -25.79
CA ASN A 202 12.13 -10.06 -27.16
C ASN A 202 12.67 -8.83 -27.91
N LYS A 203 12.55 -7.62 -27.36
CA LYS A 203 12.95 -6.36 -28.00
C LYS A 203 14.04 -5.61 -27.24
N THR A 204 14.36 -6.00 -26.00
CA THR A 204 15.39 -5.35 -25.19
C THR A 204 16.07 -6.34 -24.26
N SER A 205 17.34 -6.10 -23.93
CA SER A 205 18.08 -6.81 -22.90
C SER A 205 17.74 -6.37 -21.47
N PHE A 206 16.90 -5.33 -21.31
CA PHE A 206 16.58 -4.75 -20.00
C PHE A 206 15.68 -5.65 -19.14
N VAL A 207 14.87 -6.50 -19.77
CA VAL A 207 13.99 -7.45 -19.09
C VAL A 207 14.17 -8.85 -19.64
N LYS A 208 14.16 -9.85 -18.75
CA LYS A 208 14.28 -11.27 -19.11
C LYS A 208 12.93 -11.99 -19.28
N SER A 209 11.84 -11.35 -18.86
CA SER A 209 10.46 -11.86 -18.94
C SER A 209 9.49 -10.70 -19.11
N ASP A 210 8.37 -10.95 -19.78
CA ASP A 210 7.28 -9.99 -19.92
C ASP A 210 6.30 -10.02 -18.73
N THR A 211 6.38 -11.02 -17.85
CA THR A 211 5.68 -10.96 -16.56
C THR A 211 6.62 -10.39 -15.51
N ILE A 212 6.37 -9.13 -15.12
CA ILE A 212 7.20 -8.43 -14.14
C ILE A 212 6.57 -8.56 -12.76
N THR A 213 7.24 -9.24 -11.82
CA THR A 213 6.71 -9.46 -10.46
C THR A 213 7.12 -8.38 -9.47
N ALA A 214 8.31 -7.82 -9.64
CA ALA A 214 8.87 -6.80 -8.77
C ALA A 214 9.83 -5.89 -9.53
N ILE A 215 9.92 -4.63 -9.11
CA ILE A 215 10.91 -3.66 -9.57
C ILE A 215 11.63 -3.12 -8.33
N LEU A 216 12.96 -3.25 -8.35
CA LEU A 216 13.86 -2.79 -7.30
C LEU A 216 14.98 -1.98 -7.94
N PHE A 217 15.24 -0.80 -7.39
CA PHE A 217 16.46 -0.06 -7.64
C PHE A 217 17.46 -0.45 -6.55
N VAL A 218 18.70 -0.69 -6.98
CA VAL A 218 19.84 -0.99 -6.10
C VAL A 218 20.67 0.28 -5.96
#